data_AF-A0A8T4TEI7-F1
#
_entry.id   AF-A0A8T4TEI7-F1
#
_cell.length_a   1.000
_cell.length_b   1.000
_cell.length_c   1.000
_cell.angle_alpha   90.00
_cell.angle_beta   90.00
_cell.angle_gamma   90.00
#
_symmetry.space_group_name_H-M   'P 1'
#
loop_
_entity.id
_entity.type
_entity.pdbx_description
1 polymer ?
#
loop_
_entity_poly.entity_id
_entity_poly.type
_entity_poly.pdbx_seq_one_letter_code
_entity_poly.pdbx_strand_id
1 'polypeptide(L)'
;MNKKYKKFLFTVIFILMLNFVLAQEIGINLIEYHPDSYYTRLQISNNAGKDLNDLTIKIGDSFETSAQGLFKNGANYNAVLNIPPGEYLVTATTKEGVSSNKNVYFSVSKKEVQSTLELKREEIKKEEESRKIAEQNLEAIQKDLEVEREKAIELGLIKKSRFSINIWIAAAIIALVIGIIILSWLIRRRKNE
;
A
#
# COMPACT_ATOMS: atom_id res chain seq x y z
N MET A 1 24.67 7.21 -54.84
CA MET A 1 24.60 6.53 -53.53
C MET A 1 23.54 5.43 -53.57
N ASN A 2 23.93 4.17 -53.37
CA ASN A 2 23.06 3.01 -53.55
C ASN A 2 21.91 3.01 -52.52
N LYS A 3 20.69 2.60 -52.92
CA LYS A 3 19.46 2.64 -52.10
C LYS A 3 19.61 1.84 -50.80
N LYS A 4 20.43 0.79 -50.81
CA LYS A 4 20.79 -0.01 -49.62
C LYS A 4 21.64 0.79 -48.61
N TYR A 5 22.61 1.57 -49.08
CA TYR A 5 23.46 2.41 -48.22
C TYR A 5 22.67 3.53 -47.53
N LYS A 6 21.69 4.14 -48.22
CA LYS A 6 20.79 5.15 -47.61
C LYS A 6 20.00 4.58 -46.44
N LYS A 7 19.44 3.37 -46.59
CA LYS A 7 18.68 2.70 -45.52
C LYS A 7 19.57 2.35 -44.33
N PHE A 8 20.75 1.79 -44.58
CA PHE A 8 21.71 1.45 -43.54
C PHE A 8 22.16 2.69 -42.74
N LEU A 9 22.49 3.79 -43.42
CA LEU A 9 22.88 5.05 -42.77
C LEU A 9 21.76 5.60 -41.88
N PHE A 10 20.50 5.54 -42.36
CA PHE A 10 19.34 5.99 -41.58
C PHE A 10 19.15 5.16 -40.30
N THR A 11 19.33 3.83 -40.39
CA THR A 11 19.23 2.94 -39.23
C THR A 11 20.33 3.21 -38.21
N VAL A 12 21.57 3.44 -38.65
CA VAL A 12 22.69 3.78 -37.75
C VAL A 12 22.46 5.14 -37.06
N ILE A 13 22.00 6.15 -37.80
CA ILE A 13 21.66 7.47 -37.24
C ILE A 13 20.49 7.34 -36.24
N PHE A 14 19.47 6.54 -36.56
CA PHE A 14 18.33 6.30 -35.67
C PHE A 14 18.74 5.57 -34.37
N ILE A 15 19.62 4.58 -34.46
CA ILE A 15 20.19 3.89 -33.29
C ILE A 15 21.06 4.84 -32.46
N LEU A 16 21.86 5.71 -33.10
CA LEU A 16 22.64 6.74 -32.40
C LEU A 16 21.73 7.77 -31.69
N MET A 17 20.64 8.19 -32.34
CA MET A 17 19.66 9.12 -31.76
C MET A 17 18.87 8.50 -30.59
N LEU A 18 18.59 7.19 -30.62
CA LEU A 18 17.94 6.48 -29.52
C LEU A 18 18.77 6.46 -28.22
N ASN A 19 20.11 6.51 -28.32
CA ASN A 19 20.98 6.52 -27.15
C ASN A 19 21.04 7.88 -26.45
N PHE A 20 20.70 8.98 -27.13
CA PHE A 20 20.70 10.32 -26.53
C PHE A 20 19.52 10.57 -25.58
N VAL A 21 18.44 9.77 -25.67
CA VAL A 21 17.20 9.99 -24.90
C VAL A 21 17.29 9.47 -23.45
N LEU A 22 18.36 8.77 -23.07
CA LEU A 22 18.44 8.09 -21.75
C LEU A 22 19.53 8.60 -20.80
N ALA A 23 20.31 9.62 -21.18
CA ALA A 23 21.24 10.24 -20.24
C ALA A 23 20.49 11.28 -19.40
N GLN A 24 20.19 10.96 -18.14
CA GLN A 24 19.63 11.95 -17.21
C GLN A 24 20.67 13.06 -16.97
N GLU A 25 20.32 14.29 -17.36
CA GLU A 25 21.19 15.47 -17.19
C GLU A 25 21.46 15.79 -15.71
N ILE A 26 20.52 15.46 -14.83
CA ILE A 26 20.68 15.58 -13.38
C ILE A 26 20.45 14.20 -12.74
N GLY A 27 21.45 13.70 -12.02
CA GLY A 27 21.36 12.46 -11.27
C GLY A 27 20.84 12.71 -9.85
N ILE A 28 19.97 11.82 -9.36
CA ILE A 28 19.41 11.86 -8.01
C ILE A 28 19.71 10.53 -7.32
N ASN A 29 20.39 10.52 -6.19
CA ASN A 29 20.75 9.31 -5.45
C ASN A 29 20.49 9.47 -3.95
N LEU A 30 19.86 8.46 -3.33
CA LEU A 30 19.79 8.35 -1.88
C LEU A 30 21.10 7.75 -1.38
N ILE A 31 21.86 8.50 -0.58
CA ILE A 31 23.12 8.01 -0.01
C ILE A 31 22.89 7.41 1.37
N GLU A 32 22.07 8.06 2.19
CA GLU A 32 21.92 7.70 3.60
C GLU A 32 20.49 7.98 4.04
N TYR A 33 19.94 7.04 4.79
CA TYR A 33 18.64 7.19 5.43
C TYR A 33 18.59 6.47 6.78
N HIS A 34 18.22 7.20 7.83
CA HIS A 34 18.03 6.65 9.17
C HIS A 34 16.55 6.74 9.54
N PRO A 35 15.81 5.63 9.54
CA PRO A 35 14.36 5.66 9.72
C PRO A 35 13.93 6.08 11.14
N ASP A 36 14.79 5.90 12.15
CA ASP A 36 14.47 6.27 13.53
C ASP A 36 14.58 7.77 13.80
N SER A 37 15.36 8.51 13.00
CA SER A 37 15.53 9.97 13.12
C SER A 37 15.01 10.74 11.92
N TYR A 38 14.51 10.01 10.91
CA TYR A 38 14.13 10.53 9.58
C TYR A 38 15.26 11.22 8.81
N TYR A 39 16.49 11.17 9.33
CA TYR A 39 17.64 11.79 8.69
C TYR A 39 17.82 11.19 7.29
N THR A 40 17.92 12.08 6.31
CA THR A 40 18.05 11.77 4.90
C THR A 40 19.20 12.56 4.32
N ARG A 41 20.05 11.88 3.53
CA ARG A 41 21.05 12.51 2.67
C ARG A 41 20.85 12.09 1.23
N LEU A 42 20.44 13.04 0.39
CA LEU A 42 20.36 12.90 -1.05
C LEU A 42 21.60 13.51 -1.71
N GLN A 43 22.11 12.86 -2.74
CA GLN A 43 23.08 13.41 -3.68
C GLN A 43 22.39 13.80 -4.97
N ILE A 44 22.65 15.02 -5.42
CA ILE A 44 22.26 15.51 -6.74
C ILE A 44 23.53 15.75 -7.54
N SER A 45 23.66 15.16 -8.73
CA SER A 45 24.84 15.26 -9.59
C SER A 45 24.51 15.98 -10.88
N ASN A 46 25.35 16.93 -11.31
CA ASN A 46 25.23 17.55 -12.63
C ASN A 46 25.96 16.71 -13.67
N ASN A 47 25.21 16.06 -14.56
CA ASN A 47 25.72 15.28 -15.69
C ASN A 47 25.30 15.88 -17.05
N ALA A 48 24.87 17.15 -17.06
CA ALA A 48 24.30 17.81 -18.24
C ALA A 48 25.35 18.19 -19.31
N GLY A 49 26.64 17.99 -19.03
CA GLY A 49 27.73 18.37 -19.92
C GLY A 49 27.98 19.89 -19.98
N LYS A 50 27.32 20.66 -19.11
CA LYS A 50 27.43 22.12 -18.98
C LYS A 50 27.22 22.55 -17.53
N ASP A 51 27.72 23.72 -17.19
CA ASP A 51 27.42 24.33 -15.89
C ASP A 51 25.96 24.80 -15.86
N LEU A 52 25.31 24.61 -14.71
CA LEU A 52 23.93 25.03 -14.45
C LEU A 52 23.90 26.04 -13.31
N ASN A 53 22.79 26.74 -13.15
CA ASN A 53 22.61 27.71 -12.07
C ASN A 53 21.38 27.39 -11.25
N ASP A 54 21.51 27.63 -9.95
CA ASP A 54 20.45 27.54 -8.94
C ASP A 54 19.71 26.20 -8.97
N LEU A 55 20.06 25.30 -8.07
CA LEU A 55 19.42 23.99 -7.95
C LEU A 55 18.26 24.07 -6.96
N THR A 56 17.07 23.65 -7.37
CA THR A 56 15.90 23.46 -6.51
C THR A 56 15.56 21.98 -6.43
N ILE A 57 15.33 21.47 -5.23
CA ILE A 57 15.01 20.06 -4.96
C ILE A 57 13.70 20.02 -4.20
N LYS A 58 12.72 19.31 -4.74
CA LYS A 58 11.42 19.04 -4.11
C LYS A 58 11.28 17.55 -3.85
N ILE A 59 10.70 17.19 -2.71
CA ILE A 59 10.41 15.79 -2.34
C ILE A 59 8.93 15.72 -1.96
N GLY A 60 8.13 15.13 -2.85
CA GLY A 60 6.68 15.24 -2.78
C GLY A 60 6.22 16.70 -2.70
N ASP A 61 5.14 16.94 -1.96
CA ASP A 61 4.54 18.28 -1.80
C ASP A 61 5.02 19.00 -0.53
N SER A 62 5.80 18.33 0.32
CA SER A 62 6.04 18.79 1.70
C SER A 62 7.46 19.30 1.95
N PHE A 63 8.44 18.90 1.15
CA PHE A 63 9.84 19.24 1.41
C PHE A 63 10.46 19.90 0.19
N GLU A 64 11.12 21.03 0.42
CA GLU A 64 11.81 21.79 -0.62
C GLU A 64 13.11 22.34 -0.04
N THR A 65 14.19 22.25 -0.82
CA THR A 65 15.46 22.91 -0.51
C THR A 65 16.09 23.41 -1.80
N SER A 66 16.90 24.46 -1.71
CA SER A 66 17.58 25.01 -2.87
C SER A 66 19.03 25.39 -2.55
N ALA A 67 19.85 25.39 -3.59
CA ALA A 67 21.22 25.85 -3.57
C ALA A 67 21.37 26.92 -4.64
N GLN A 68 21.73 28.13 -4.23
CA GLN A 68 21.95 29.24 -5.15
C GLN A 68 23.39 29.24 -5.67
N GLY A 69 23.57 29.63 -6.93
CA GLY A 69 24.86 29.78 -7.58
C GLY A 69 25.17 28.68 -8.60
N LEU A 70 26.46 28.60 -8.96
CA LEU A 70 26.94 27.77 -10.05
C LEU A 70 27.03 26.29 -9.64
N PHE A 71 26.20 25.46 -10.26
CA PHE A 71 26.26 24.00 -10.17
C PHE A 71 27.09 23.45 -11.34
N LYS A 72 28.39 23.33 -11.11
CA LYS A 72 29.36 22.93 -12.16
C LYS A 72 29.08 21.54 -12.72
N ASN A 73 29.39 21.34 -14.00
CA ASN A 73 29.36 20.01 -14.60
C ASN A 73 30.25 19.02 -13.83
N GLY A 74 29.73 17.84 -13.54
CA GLY A 74 30.39 16.81 -12.72
C GLY A 74 30.38 17.06 -11.21
N ALA A 75 29.82 18.19 -10.74
CA ALA A 75 29.71 18.46 -9.31
C ALA A 75 28.57 17.67 -8.66
N ASN A 76 28.71 17.48 -7.34
CA ASN A 76 27.69 16.88 -6.50
C ASN A 76 27.21 17.90 -5.46
N TYR A 77 25.91 17.95 -5.25
CA TYR A 77 25.26 18.68 -4.16
C TYR A 77 24.61 17.68 -3.21
N ASN A 78 24.84 17.83 -1.91
CA ASN A 78 24.25 16.98 -0.89
C ASN A 78 23.13 17.74 -0.17
N ALA A 79 21.89 17.29 -0.33
CA ALA A 79 20.75 17.77 0.44
C ALA A 79 20.59 16.93 1.71
N VAL A 80 20.49 17.59 2.86
CA VAL A 80 20.23 16.94 4.16
C VAL A 80 18.89 17.41 4.68
N LEU A 81 17.97 16.47 4.90
CA LEU A 81 16.57 16.72 5.26
C LEU A 81 16.11 15.66 6.26
N ASN A 82 14.96 15.89 6.91
CA ASN A 82 14.30 14.90 7.74
C ASN A 82 13.01 14.43 7.04
N ILE A 83 13.05 13.26 6.39
CA ILE A 83 11.97 12.73 5.55
C ILE A 83 11.35 11.50 6.25
N PRO A 84 10.05 11.54 6.58
CA PRO A 84 9.33 10.38 7.11
C PRO A 84 9.36 9.18 6.15
N PRO A 85 9.13 7.96 6.63
CA PRO A 85 9.01 6.77 5.78
C PRO A 85 7.89 6.92 4.75
N GLY A 86 8.12 6.41 3.54
CA GLY A 86 7.17 6.48 2.43
C GLY A 86 7.85 6.45 1.07
N GLU A 87 7.06 6.37 0.00
CA GLU A 87 7.54 6.60 -1.37
C GLU A 87 7.29 8.05 -1.75
N TYR A 88 8.32 8.74 -2.22
CA TYR A 88 8.23 10.13 -2.65
C TYR A 88 8.84 10.31 -4.04
N LEU A 89 8.23 11.19 -4.84
CA LEU A 89 8.83 11.71 -6.05
C LEU A 89 9.82 12.82 -5.68
N VAL A 90 11.10 12.62 -5.99
CA VAL A 90 12.13 13.64 -5.87
C VAL A 90 12.28 14.33 -7.22
N THR A 91 12.13 15.65 -7.24
CA THR A 91 12.33 16.49 -8.43
C THR A 91 13.48 17.44 -8.18
N ALA A 92 14.47 17.42 -9.08
CA ALA A 92 15.57 18.38 -9.10
C ALA A 92 15.43 19.25 -10.35
N THR A 93 15.39 20.56 -10.19
CA THR A 93 15.19 21.54 -11.27
C THR A 93 16.21 22.67 -11.16
N THR A 94 16.80 23.09 -12.27
CA THR A 94 17.68 24.27 -12.31
C THR A 94 17.01 25.48 -12.92
N LYS A 95 17.62 26.66 -12.78
CA LYS A 95 17.11 27.92 -13.35
C LYS A 95 16.97 27.89 -14.87
N GLU A 96 17.83 27.14 -15.56
CA GLU A 96 17.75 26.95 -17.01
C GLU A 96 16.57 26.06 -17.44
N GLY A 97 15.81 25.50 -16.49
CA GLY A 97 14.69 24.60 -16.75
C GLY A 97 15.10 23.14 -16.95
N VAL A 98 16.37 22.78 -16.72
CA VAL A 98 16.80 21.38 -16.70
C VAL A 98 16.16 20.71 -15.49
N SER A 99 15.47 19.58 -15.69
CA SER A 99 14.77 18.88 -14.63
C SER A 99 14.98 17.37 -14.69
N SER A 100 15.05 16.74 -13.53
CA SER A 100 15.09 15.28 -13.38
C SER A 100 14.21 14.86 -12.22
N ASN A 101 13.59 13.68 -12.37
CA ASN A 101 12.62 13.14 -11.44
C ASN A 101 12.99 11.70 -11.08
N LYS A 102 12.87 11.32 -9.80
CA LYS A 102 13.14 9.96 -9.33
C LYS A 102 12.24 9.59 -8.15
N ASN A 103 11.57 8.44 -8.23
CA ASN A 103 10.91 7.86 -7.07
C ASN A 103 11.97 7.32 -6.10
N VAL A 104 11.85 7.69 -4.83
CA VAL A 104 12.72 7.24 -3.75
C VAL A 104 11.84 6.68 -2.64
N TYR A 105 12.18 5.47 -2.18
CA TYR A 105 11.50 4.80 -1.08
C TYR A 105 12.32 4.92 0.21
N PHE A 106 11.70 5.48 1.24
CA PHE A 106 12.23 5.64 2.59
C PHE A 106 11.58 4.61 3.51
N SER A 107 12.35 3.64 4.00
CA SER A 107 11.81 2.48 4.73
C SER A 107 11.41 2.79 6.17
N VAL A 108 10.47 2.05 6.75
CA VAL A 108 10.22 2.10 8.20
C VAL A 108 11.34 1.42 8.99
N SER A 109 11.49 1.75 10.28
CA SER A 109 12.53 1.12 11.11
C SER A 109 12.14 -0.31 11.51
N LYS A 110 13.14 -1.18 11.73
CA LYS A 110 12.88 -2.56 12.16
C LYS A 110 12.09 -2.63 13.47
N LYS A 111 12.35 -1.68 14.37
CA LYS A 111 11.67 -1.58 15.67
C LYS A 111 10.18 -1.29 15.48
N GLU A 112 9.85 -0.35 14.60
CA GLU A 112 8.47 0.01 14.28
C GLU A 112 7.72 -1.12 13.56
N VAL A 113 8.40 -1.82 12.65
CA VAL A 113 7.83 -3.01 12.00
C VAL A 113 7.50 -4.07 13.05
N GLN A 114 8.42 -4.34 13.97
CA GLN A 114 8.22 -5.35 15.01
C GLN A 114 7.08 -4.99 15.97
N SER A 115 7.00 -3.74 16.45
CA SER A 115 5.91 -3.31 17.31
C SER A 115 4.55 -3.41 16.61
N THR A 116 4.49 -3.06 15.33
CA THR A 116 3.26 -3.18 14.54
C THR A 116 2.84 -4.65 14.37
N LEU A 117 3.80 -5.56 14.17
CA LEU A 117 3.52 -6.99 14.08
C LEU A 117 3.06 -7.59 15.41
N GLU A 118 3.63 -7.14 16.53
CA GLU A 118 3.22 -7.56 17.88
C GLU A 118 1.79 -7.12 18.18
N LEU A 119 1.44 -5.85 17.91
CA LEU A 119 0.07 -5.35 18.06
C LEU A 119 -0.93 -6.13 17.21
N LYS A 120 -0.62 -6.38 15.93
CA LYS A 120 -1.48 -7.19 15.06
C LYS A 120 -1.68 -8.62 15.58
N ARG A 121 -0.64 -9.23 16.16
CA ARG A 121 -0.75 -10.57 16.76
C ARG A 121 -1.64 -10.56 17.99
N GLU A 122 -1.58 -9.52 18.81
CA GLU A 122 -2.46 -9.37 19.96
C GLU A 122 -3.93 -9.16 19.55
N GLU A 123 -4.17 -8.36 18.52
CA GLU A 123 -5.52 -8.18 17.95
C GLU A 123 -6.10 -9.50 17.43
N ILE A 124 -5.31 -10.28 16.68
CA ILE A 124 -5.74 -11.59 16.18
C ILE A 124 -6.06 -12.53 17.35
N LYS A 125 -5.22 -12.58 18.40
CA LYS A 125 -5.48 -13.41 19.58
C LYS A 125 -6.78 -13.03 20.28
N LYS A 126 -7.03 -11.73 20.48
CA LYS A 126 -8.27 -11.24 21.08
C LYS A 126 -9.48 -11.58 20.22
N GLU A 127 -9.36 -11.47 18.90
CA GLU A 127 -10.42 -11.86 17.98
C GLU A 127 -10.71 -13.38 18.07
N GLU A 128 -9.68 -14.23 18.09
CA GLU A 128 -9.84 -15.67 18.25
C GLU A 128 -10.48 -16.05 19.58
N GLU A 129 -10.08 -15.42 20.69
CA GLU A 129 -10.70 -15.61 22.01
C GLU A 129 -12.17 -15.21 22.00
N SER A 130 -12.51 -14.06 21.39
CA SER A 130 -13.89 -13.62 21.27
C SER A 130 -14.75 -14.59 20.46
N ARG A 131 -14.19 -15.19 19.40
CA ARG A 131 -14.87 -16.23 18.60
C ARG A 131 -15.12 -17.49 19.40
N LYS A 132 -14.13 -17.98 20.16
CA LYS A 132 -14.28 -19.15 21.03
C LYS A 132 -15.37 -18.95 22.09
N ILE A 133 -15.44 -17.76 22.69
CA ILE A 133 -16.49 -17.41 23.66
C ILE A 133 -17.86 -17.41 22.97
N ALA A 134 -17.97 -16.83 21.76
CA ALA A 134 -19.22 -16.82 21.01
C ALA A 134 -19.68 -18.24 20.64
N GLU A 135 -18.76 -19.11 20.22
CA GLU A 135 -19.04 -20.52 19.93
C GLU A 135 -19.52 -21.27 21.18
N GLN A 136 -18.84 -21.12 22.32
CA GLN A 136 -19.27 -21.72 23.59
C GLN A 136 -20.66 -21.26 24.02
N ASN A 137 -20.97 -19.97 23.85
CA ASN A 137 -22.29 -19.44 24.17
C ASN A 137 -23.37 -20.01 23.22
N LEU A 138 -23.06 -20.18 21.94
CA LEU A 138 -23.99 -20.80 20.99
C LEU A 138 -24.23 -22.27 21.31
N GLU A 139 -23.19 -23.03 21.68
CA GLU A 139 -23.32 -24.42 22.13
C GLU A 139 -24.15 -24.53 23.41
N ALA A 140 -23.94 -23.64 24.38
CA ALA A 140 -24.74 -23.59 25.60
C ALA A 140 -26.23 -23.33 25.31
N ILE A 141 -26.53 -22.36 24.44
CA ILE A 141 -27.90 -22.05 24.02
C ILE A 141 -28.54 -23.25 23.31
N GLN A 142 -27.82 -23.94 22.43
CA GLN A 142 -28.32 -25.13 21.74
C GLN A 142 -28.66 -26.25 22.73
N LYS A 143 -27.79 -26.48 23.71
CA LYS A 143 -28.03 -27.50 24.74
C LYS A 143 -29.23 -27.18 25.62
N ASP A 144 -29.40 -25.92 26.03
CA ASP A 144 -30.55 -25.49 26.81
C ASP A 144 -31.86 -25.65 26.02
N LEU A 145 -31.86 -25.31 24.73
CA LEU A 145 -32.99 -25.55 23.81
C LEU A 145 -33.32 -27.05 23.67
N GLU A 146 -32.31 -27.93 23.62
CA GLU A 146 -32.52 -29.37 23.59
C GLU A 146 -33.17 -29.88 24.89
N VAL A 147 -32.69 -29.42 26.04
CA VAL A 147 -33.27 -29.77 27.35
C VAL A 147 -34.72 -29.29 27.48
N GLU A 148 -35.02 -28.06 27.07
CA GLU A 148 -36.39 -27.54 27.06
C GLU A 148 -37.31 -28.34 26.14
N ARG A 149 -36.81 -28.72 24.95
CA ARG A 149 -37.55 -29.55 24.00
C ARG A 149 -37.85 -30.93 24.58
N GLU A 150 -36.90 -31.57 25.26
CA GLU A 150 -37.12 -32.86 25.92
C GLU A 150 -38.19 -32.75 27.00
N LYS A 151 -38.12 -31.74 27.87
CA LYS A 151 -39.15 -31.48 28.89
C LYS A 151 -40.53 -31.26 28.30
N ALA A 152 -40.64 -30.50 27.20
CA ALA A 152 -41.91 -30.26 26.52
C ALA A 152 -42.50 -31.53 25.87
N ILE A 153 -41.64 -32.47 25.44
CA ILE A 153 -42.05 -33.79 24.95
C ILE A 153 -42.57 -34.65 26.12
N GLU A 154 -41.89 -34.66 27.27
CA GLU A 154 -42.33 -35.41 28.46
C GLU A 154 -43.67 -34.92 29.02
N LEU A 155 -43.89 -33.60 29.03
CA LEU A 155 -45.15 -32.99 29.46
C LEU A 155 -46.32 -33.19 28.48
N GLY A 156 -46.10 -33.89 27.36
CA GLY A 156 -47.13 -34.17 26.36
C GLY A 156 -47.61 -32.95 25.55
N LEU A 157 -46.94 -31.80 25.71
CA LEU A 157 -47.22 -30.57 24.95
C LEU A 157 -46.77 -30.71 23.49
N ILE A 158 -45.76 -31.56 23.22
CA ILE A 158 -45.22 -31.83 21.89
C ILE A 158 -45.15 -33.34 21.68
N LYS A 159 -45.82 -33.87 20.65
CA LYS A 159 -45.75 -35.29 20.29
C LYS A 159 -44.34 -35.63 19.81
N LYS A 160 -43.69 -36.65 20.39
CA LYS A 160 -42.36 -37.16 19.96
C LYS A 160 -42.43 -37.63 18.51
N SER A 161 -42.20 -36.71 17.57
CA SER A 161 -42.13 -37.04 16.15
C SER A 161 -40.83 -37.79 15.88
N ARG A 162 -40.95 -39.05 15.44
CA ARG A 162 -39.80 -39.89 15.07
C ARG A 162 -39.25 -39.56 13.68
N PHE A 163 -39.80 -38.58 12.97
CA PHE A 163 -39.37 -38.25 11.60
C PHE A 163 -39.54 -36.76 11.30
N SER A 164 -38.53 -36.19 10.65
CA SER A 164 -38.45 -34.83 10.07
C SER A 164 -38.87 -33.69 11.00
N ILE A 165 -37.91 -33.12 11.74
CA ILE A 165 -37.95 -31.67 11.97
C ILE A 165 -38.02 -31.06 10.58
N ASN A 166 -39.18 -30.48 10.27
CA ASN A 166 -39.56 -30.04 8.95
C ASN A 166 -38.40 -29.28 8.30
N ILE A 167 -37.90 -29.81 7.18
CA ILE A 167 -36.94 -29.16 6.27
C ILE A 167 -37.34 -27.69 6.05
N TRP A 168 -38.65 -27.40 6.07
CA TRP A 168 -39.23 -26.07 6.02
C TRP A 168 -38.81 -25.11 7.13
N ILE A 169 -38.68 -25.55 8.39
CA ILE A 169 -38.24 -24.67 9.49
C ILE A 169 -36.75 -24.37 9.37
N ALA A 170 -35.93 -25.38 9.07
CA ALA A 170 -34.51 -25.19 8.82
C ALA A 170 -34.27 -24.30 7.58
N ALA A 171 -35.01 -24.51 6.50
CA ALA A 171 -34.97 -23.68 5.30
C ALA A 171 -35.42 -22.23 5.58
N ALA A 172 -36.45 -22.04 6.41
CA ALA A 172 -36.91 -20.71 6.80
C ALA A 172 -35.84 -19.95 7.60
N ILE A 173 -35.16 -20.62 8.53
CA ILE A 173 -34.05 -20.01 9.30
C ILE A 173 -32.89 -19.64 8.39
N ILE A 174 -32.49 -20.54 7.47
CA ILE A 174 -31.41 -20.28 6.49
C ILE A 174 -31.77 -19.09 5.58
N ALA A 175 -33.00 -19.02 5.07
CA ALA A 175 -33.45 -17.92 4.24
C ALA A 175 -33.44 -16.57 4.97
N LEU A 176 -33.80 -16.57 6.26
CA LEU A 176 -33.80 -15.37 7.10
C LEU A 176 -32.38 -14.86 7.33
N VAL A 177 -31.42 -15.76 7.61
CA VAL A 177 -30.00 -15.42 7.75
C VAL A 177 -29.43 -14.85 6.46
N ILE A 178 -29.72 -15.47 5.30
CA ILE A 178 -29.29 -14.96 3.98
C ILE A 178 -29.87 -13.56 3.73
N GLY A 179 -31.15 -13.34 4.05
CA GLY A 179 -31.81 -12.04 3.90
C GLY A 179 -31.14 -10.94 4.74
N ILE A 180 -30.78 -11.24 5.99
CA ILE A 180 -30.06 -10.30 6.86
C ILE A 180 -28.68 -9.96 6.29
N ILE A 181 -27.95 -10.96 5.77
CA ILE A 181 -26.62 -10.75 5.16
C ILE A 181 -26.70 -9.84 3.93
N ILE A 182 -27.67 -10.08 3.04
CA ILE A 182 -27.87 -9.26 1.83
C ILE A 182 -28.25 -7.82 2.21
N LEU A 183 -29.15 -7.65 3.18
CA LEU A 183 -29.58 -6.34 3.65
C LEU A 183 -28.41 -5.56 4.27
N SER A 184 -27.59 -6.23 5.08
CA SER A 184 -26.40 -5.64 5.69
C SER A 184 -25.34 -5.25 4.66
N TRP A 185 -25.19 -6.03 3.58
CA TRP A 185 -24.30 -5.70 2.46
C TRP A 185 -24.79 -4.47 1.66
N LEU A 186 -26.10 -4.39 1.39
CA LEU A 186 -26.73 -3.25 0.72
C LEU A 186 -26.58 -1.95 1.50
N ILE A 187 -26.79 -1.98 2.82
CA ILE A 187 -26.61 -0.81 3.70
C ILE A 187 -25.15 -0.34 3.68
N ARG A 188 -24.20 -1.27 3.67
CA ARG A 188 -22.76 -0.96 3.65
C ARG A 188 -22.33 -0.38 2.30
N ARG A 189 -22.85 -0.88 1.19
CA ARG A 189 -22.56 -0.35 -0.15
C ARG A 189 -23.03 1.09 -0.32
N ARG A 190 -24.21 1.44 0.20
CA ARG A 190 -24.78 2.79 0.12
C ARG A 190 -24.04 3.85 0.95
N LYS A 191 -23.18 3.45 1.90
CA LYS A 191 -22.34 4.36 2.69
C LYS A 191 -20.99 4.68 2.03
N ASN A 192 -20.62 3.93 0.99
CA ASN A 192 -19.34 4.06 0.29
C ASN A 192 -19.49 4.70 -1.11
N GLU A 193 -20.69 5.14 -1.48
CA GLU A 193 -21.01 6.01 -2.62
C GLU A 193 -21.37 7.39 -2.08
#